data_AF-A0A7J4N5J8-F1
#
_entry.id   AF-A0A7J4N5J8-F1
#
_cell.length_a   1.000
_cell.length_b   1.000
_cell.length_c   1.000
_cell.angle_alpha   90.00
_cell.angle_beta   90.00
_cell.angle_gamma   90.00
#
_symmetry.space_group_name_H-M   'P 1'
#
loop_
_entity.id
_entity.type
_entity.pdbx_description
1 polymer ?
#
loop_
_entity_poly.entity_id
_entity_poly.type
_entity_poly.pdbx_seq_one_letter_code
_entity_poly.pdbx_strand_id
1 'polypeptide(L)'
;MLQGASTPWCNVDGKRVLMFCSNNYLSLSNHPHMKELAKRAVDTHGVGSGSVRPIAGTMDLHLELEERLAKFKGRPASLVYQTGFAANAGLIPQLVGKGDLIISDELNHGSIIDGVRLSTAERAIFKHCDTDDLALRLDEAERKESTYRR
;
A
#
# COMPACT_ATOMS: atom_id res chain seq x y z
N MET A 1 2.72 3.34 -25.77
CA MET A 1 3.59 3.78 -24.67
C MET A 1 3.42 5.28 -24.43
N LEU A 2 3.31 5.72 -23.17
CA LEU A 2 3.18 7.15 -22.83
C LEU A 2 4.49 7.88 -23.14
N GLN A 3 4.40 9.01 -23.82
CA GLN A 3 5.53 9.88 -24.18
C GLN A 3 5.42 11.20 -23.40
N GLY A 4 6.30 11.38 -22.42
CA GLY A 4 6.32 12.57 -21.56
C GLY A 4 5.52 12.43 -20.28
N ALA A 5 5.11 13.57 -19.73
CA ALA A 5 4.42 13.67 -18.44
C ALA A 5 2.95 13.19 -18.49
N SER A 6 2.49 12.56 -17.41
CA SER A 6 1.06 12.20 -17.23
C SER A 6 0.21 13.46 -16.98
N THR A 7 -0.43 13.97 -18.03
CA THR A 7 -1.30 15.16 -18.01
C THR A 7 -2.66 14.86 -18.64
N PRO A 8 -3.67 15.75 -18.59
CA PRO A 8 -4.96 15.48 -19.23
C PRO A 8 -4.87 15.20 -20.74
N TRP A 9 -3.94 15.87 -21.44
CA TRP A 9 -3.63 15.63 -22.85
C TRP A 9 -2.25 14.99 -22.98
N CYS A 10 -2.21 13.73 -23.35
CA CYS A 10 -0.97 12.95 -23.45
C CYS A 10 -0.63 12.62 -24.90
N ASN A 11 0.64 12.28 -25.13
CA ASN A 11 1.06 11.64 -26.36
C ASN A 11 1.28 10.15 -26.08
N VAL A 12 0.60 9.28 -26.82
CA VAL A 12 0.69 7.82 -26.71
C VAL A 12 0.93 7.27 -28.10
N ASP A 13 2.08 6.61 -28.28
CA ASP A 13 2.50 6.04 -29.58
C ASP A 13 2.42 7.07 -30.73
N GLY A 14 2.86 8.31 -30.46
CA GLY A 14 2.86 9.41 -31.43
C GLY A 14 1.50 10.07 -31.66
N LYS A 15 0.44 9.65 -30.96
CA LYS A 15 -0.90 10.24 -31.06
C LYS A 15 -1.27 11.04 -29.82
N ARG A 16 -1.83 12.23 -30.04
CA ARG A 16 -2.40 13.07 -28.98
C ARG A 16 -3.76 12.52 -28.54
N VAL A 17 -3.90 12.19 -27.25
CA VAL A 17 -5.10 11.57 -26.66
C VAL A 17 -5.48 12.22 -25.32
N LEU A 18 -6.75 12.10 -24.93
CA LEU A 18 -7.20 12.42 -23.57
C LEU A 18 -6.92 11.26 -22.61
N MET A 19 -6.36 11.56 -21.45
CA MET A 19 -5.97 10.56 -20.44
C MET A 19 -7.10 10.32 -19.44
N PHE A 20 -7.87 9.24 -19.64
CA PHE A 20 -8.93 8.78 -18.72
C PHE A 20 -8.56 7.49 -17.95
N CYS A 21 -7.33 7.00 -18.07
CA CYS A 21 -6.87 5.73 -17.48
C CYS A 21 -5.63 5.92 -16.58
N SER A 22 -5.62 6.97 -15.76
CA SER A 22 -4.52 7.31 -14.85
C SER A 22 -5.03 7.43 -13.42
N ASN A 23 -4.17 7.09 -12.45
CA ASN A 23 -4.43 7.28 -11.01
C ASN A 23 -3.94 8.65 -10.50
N ASN A 24 -3.63 9.58 -11.40
CA ASN A 24 -3.15 10.92 -11.07
C ASN A 24 -4.30 11.87 -10.71
N TYR A 25 -5.14 11.48 -9.75
CA TYR A 25 -6.42 12.14 -9.44
C TYR A 25 -6.31 13.64 -9.16
N LEU A 26 -5.27 14.03 -8.41
CA LEU A 26 -5.02 15.43 -8.02
C LEU A 26 -3.99 16.13 -8.92
N SER A 27 -3.53 15.48 -10.00
CA SER A 27 -2.48 16.00 -10.89
C SER A 27 -1.14 16.33 -10.22
N LEU A 28 -0.89 15.81 -9.01
CA LEU A 28 0.31 16.15 -8.22
C LEU A 28 1.61 15.60 -8.83
N SER A 29 1.55 14.56 -9.66
CA SER A 29 2.75 14.00 -10.33
C SER A 29 3.49 15.03 -11.20
N ASN A 30 2.82 16.12 -11.60
CA ASN A 30 3.38 17.16 -12.44
C ASN A 30 3.30 18.57 -11.84
N HIS A 31 2.85 18.70 -10.59
CA HIS A 31 2.71 20.00 -9.95
C HIS A 31 4.08 20.70 -9.83
N PRO A 32 4.21 21.99 -10.21
CA PRO A 32 5.51 22.68 -10.25
C PRO A 32 6.29 22.60 -8.93
N HIS A 33 5.60 22.79 -7.81
CA HIS A 33 6.19 22.69 -6.48
C HIS A 33 6.74 21.28 -6.19
N MET A 34 6.08 20.21 -6.65
CA MET A 34 6.58 18.85 -6.46
C MET A 34 7.86 18.60 -7.27
N LYS A 35 7.95 19.16 -8.48
CA LYS A 35 9.17 19.07 -9.31
C LYS A 35 10.34 19.80 -8.68
N GLU A 36 10.10 20.98 -8.12
CA GLU A 36 11.13 21.76 -7.41
C GLU A 36 11.65 21.00 -6.19
N LEU A 37 10.75 20.50 -5.34
CA LEU A 37 11.12 19.74 -4.14
C LEU A 37 11.87 18.45 -4.48
N ALA A 38 11.46 17.74 -5.54
CA ALA A 38 12.15 16.54 -5.99
C ALA A 38 13.60 16.84 -6.42
N LYS A 39 13.83 17.94 -7.16
CA LYS A 39 15.19 18.36 -7.54
C LYS A 39 16.02 18.72 -6.32
N ARG A 40 15.46 19.52 -5.39
CA ARG A 40 16.13 19.88 -4.14
C ARG A 40 16.49 18.67 -3.30
N ALA A 41 15.61 17.68 -3.21
CA ALA A 41 15.88 16.44 -2.49
C ALA A 41 17.06 15.68 -3.10
N VAL A 42 17.18 15.64 -4.43
CA VAL A 42 18.35 15.05 -5.11
C VAL A 42 19.64 15.82 -4.77
N ASP A 43 19.61 17.15 -4.78
CA ASP A 43 20.79 17.98 -4.46
C ASP A 43 21.26 17.82 -3.00
N THR A 44 20.33 17.55 -2.08
CA THR A 44 20.60 17.52 -0.62
C THR A 44 20.79 16.11 -0.05
N HIS A 45 20.08 15.11 -0.59
CA HIS A 45 20.04 13.74 -0.05
C HIS A 45 20.52 12.69 -1.06
N GLY A 46 20.82 13.09 -2.30
CA GLY A 46 21.17 12.17 -3.38
C GLY A 46 19.96 11.44 -3.97
N VAL A 47 20.23 10.50 -4.88
CA VAL A 47 19.18 9.79 -5.64
C VAL A 47 18.57 8.59 -4.90
N GLY A 48 19.15 8.18 -3.77
CA GLY A 48 18.69 7.01 -3.02
C GLY A 48 19.43 6.82 -1.70
N SER A 49 18.89 5.97 -0.83
CA SER A 49 19.39 5.75 0.53
C SER A 49 20.64 4.89 0.64
N GLY A 50 21.04 4.21 -0.45
CA GLY A 50 22.21 3.32 -0.46
C GLY A 50 22.10 2.07 0.41
N SER A 51 21.00 1.88 1.16
CA SER A 51 20.79 0.77 2.09
C SER A 51 19.30 0.59 2.41
N VAL A 52 18.95 -0.57 2.97
CA VAL A 52 17.66 -0.83 3.63
C VAL A 52 17.52 -0.04 4.93
N ARG A 53 16.27 0.21 5.34
CA ARG A 53 15.91 0.96 6.55
C ARG A 53 16.60 0.47 7.83
N PRO A 54 16.72 -0.86 8.10
CA PRO A 54 17.30 -1.33 9.36
C PRO A 54 18.83 -1.23 9.48
N ILE A 55 19.56 -0.90 8.42
CA ILE A 55 21.04 -0.84 8.43
C ILE A 55 21.51 0.61 8.40
N ALA A 56 21.61 1.21 7.22
CA ALA A 56 22.05 2.59 7.02
C ALA A 56 21.18 3.35 6.00
N GLY A 57 19.92 2.92 5.82
CA GLY A 57 19.02 3.42 4.78
C GLY A 57 17.94 4.38 5.26
N THR A 58 17.86 4.64 6.57
CA THR A 58 16.87 5.58 7.11
C THR A 58 17.43 6.99 7.04
N MET A 59 16.78 7.84 6.24
CA MET A 59 17.06 9.28 6.16
C MET A 59 16.10 10.05 7.07
N ASP A 60 16.46 11.28 7.42
CA ASP A 60 15.58 12.27 8.05
C ASP A 60 14.26 12.47 7.28
N LEU A 61 14.30 12.53 5.94
CA LEU A 61 13.09 12.62 5.09
C LEU A 61 12.11 11.47 5.31
N HIS A 62 12.59 10.26 5.60
CA HIS A 62 11.72 9.11 5.88
C HIS A 62 10.98 9.30 7.21
N LEU A 63 11.71 9.78 8.24
CA LEU A 63 11.15 10.01 9.56
C LEU A 63 10.13 11.15 9.55
N GLU A 64 10.45 12.26 8.85
CA GLU A 64 9.51 13.38 8.68
C GLU A 64 8.24 12.94 7.94
N LEU A 65 8.37 12.14 6.88
CA LEU A 65 7.23 11.59 6.16
C LEU A 65 6.38 10.69 7.06
N GLU A 66 6.99 9.81 7.85
CA GLU A 66 6.29 8.90 8.77
C GLU A 66 5.53 9.66 9.87
N GLU A 67 6.12 10.72 10.43
CA GLU A 67 5.44 11.58 11.40
C GLU A 67 4.24 12.31 10.76
N ARG A 68 4.44 12.89 9.58
CA ARG A 68 3.38 13.63 8.86
C ARG A 68 2.24 12.72 8.44
N LEU A 69 2.54 11.49 7.99
CA LEU A 69 1.52 10.48 7.66
C LEU A 69 0.76 10.03 8.90
N ALA A 70 1.43 9.78 10.02
CA ALA A 70 0.79 9.42 11.28
C ALA A 70 -0.18 10.51 11.73
N LYS A 71 0.25 11.78 11.71
CA LYS A 71 -0.60 12.95 12.00
C LYS A 71 -1.77 13.07 11.02
N PHE A 72 -1.53 12.94 9.72
CA PHE A 72 -2.57 13.02 8.70
C PHE A 72 -3.65 11.94 8.85
N LYS A 73 -3.26 10.73 9.27
CA LYS A 73 -4.18 9.60 9.47
C LYS A 73 -4.76 9.51 10.89
N GLY A 74 -4.37 10.40 11.80
CA GLY A 74 -4.79 10.37 13.20
C GLY A 74 -4.35 9.08 13.92
N ARG A 75 -3.13 8.61 13.64
CA ARG A 75 -2.55 7.37 14.22
C ARG A 75 -1.28 7.71 15.02
N PRO A 76 -0.92 6.89 16.02
CA PRO A 76 0.23 7.17 16.88
C PRO A 76 1.58 7.06 16.15
N ALA A 77 1.65 6.27 15.07
CA ALA A 77 2.85 6.08 14.26
C ALA A 77 2.47 5.66 12.84
N SER A 78 3.44 5.73 11.92
CA SER A 78 3.33 5.12 10.59
C SER A 78 4.67 4.55 10.14
N LEU A 79 4.62 3.63 9.18
CA LEU A 79 5.80 3.00 8.57
C LEU A 79 5.66 3.06 7.04
N VAL A 80 6.69 3.55 6.35
CA VAL A 80 6.68 3.71 4.89
C VAL A 80 7.33 2.52 4.21
N TYR A 81 6.64 1.98 3.20
CA TYR A 81 7.14 0.99 2.26
C TYR A 81 7.36 1.62 0.88
N GLN A 82 8.26 1.04 0.09
CA GLN A 82 8.59 1.51 -1.26
C GLN A 82 7.39 1.51 -2.22
N THR A 83 6.42 0.60 -2.02
CA THR A 83 5.19 0.53 -2.82
C THR A 83 4.01 0.06 -1.97
N GLY A 84 2.78 0.33 -2.43
CA GLY A 84 1.56 -0.23 -1.80
C GLY A 84 1.47 -1.76 -1.90
N PHE A 85 2.10 -2.37 -2.91
CA PHE A 85 2.22 -3.82 -2.99
C PHE A 85 3.09 -4.34 -1.84
N ALA A 86 4.29 -3.78 -1.67
CA ALA A 86 5.23 -4.18 -0.61
C ALA A 86 4.66 -3.96 0.79
N ALA A 87 3.87 -2.91 0.98
CA ALA A 87 3.15 -2.68 2.24
C ALA A 87 2.24 -3.87 2.58
N ASN A 88 1.35 -4.28 1.67
CA ASN A 88 0.43 -5.39 1.94
C ASN A 88 1.15 -6.75 2.01
N ALA A 89 1.96 -7.07 1.00
CA ALA A 89 2.65 -8.35 0.90
C ALA A 89 3.69 -8.55 2.01
N GLY A 90 4.31 -7.46 2.48
CA GLY A 90 5.30 -7.49 3.55
C GLY A 90 4.72 -7.40 4.96
N LEU A 91 3.61 -6.67 5.17
CA LEU A 91 3.06 -6.45 6.51
C LEU A 91 2.13 -7.57 6.97
N ILE A 92 1.19 -8.00 6.13
CA ILE A 92 0.16 -8.99 6.50
C ILE A 92 0.76 -10.26 7.13
N PRO A 93 1.75 -10.94 6.51
CA PRO A 93 2.31 -12.18 7.09
C PRO A 93 3.12 -11.97 8.38
N GLN A 94 3.43 -10.72 8.75
CA GLN A 94 4.12 -10.39 10.01
C GLN A 94 3.15 -10.14 11.17
N LEU A 95 1.86 -9.87 10.87
CA LEU A 95 0.85 -9.56 11.88
C LEU A 95 0.04 -10.80 12.29
N VAL A 96 -0.12 -11.76 11.38
CA VAL A 96 -0.99 -12.92 11.55
C VAL A 96 -0.32 -14.18 11.02
N GLY A 97 -0.53 -15.30 11.70
CA GLY A 97 0.07 -16.59 11.37
C GLY A 97 -0.77 -17.78 11.81
N LYS A 98 -0.12 -18.93 12.00
CA LYS A 98 -0.79 -20.18 12.37
C LYS A 98 -1.62 -19.99 13.65
N GLY A 99 -2.90 -20.33 13.57
CA GLY A 99 -3.87 -20.17 14.66
C GLY A 99 -4.73 -18.91 14.54
N ASP A 100 -4.40 -18.00 13.63
CA ASP A 100 -5.22 -16.84 13.28
C ASP A 100 -6.08 -17.13 12.04
N LEU A 101 -7.07 -16.27 11.81
CA LEU A 101 -7.92 -16.25 10.62
C LEU A 101 -7.88 -14.87 9.95
N ILE A 102 -7.70 -14.87 8.63
CA ILE A 102 -7.90 -13.69 7.80
C ILE A 102 -9.20 -13.81 7.02
N ILE A 103 -10.10 -12.85 7.18
CA ILE A 103 -11.33 -12.75 6.40
C ILE A 103 -11.16 -11.64 5.35
N SER A 104 -11.28 -11.98 4.07
CA SER A 104 -10.99 -11.09 2.94
C SER A 104 -12.16 -10.99 1.98
N ASP A 105 -12.45 -9.79 1.48
CA ASP A 105 -13.39 -9.56 0.38
C ASP A 105 -12.86 -10.23 -0.91
N GLU A 106 -13.73 -10.81 -1.71
CA GLU A 106 -13.35 -11.52 -2.94
C GLU A 106 -12.73 -10.63 -4.03
N LEU A 107 -13.01 -9.31 -4.02
CA LEU A 107 -12.45 -8.32 -4.94
C LEU A 107 -11.34 -7.48 -4.32
N ASN A 108 -10.78 -7.91 -3.18
CA ASN A 108 -9.60 -7.27 -2.63
C ASN A 108 -8.46 -7.20 -3.66
N HIS A 109 -7.72 -6.09 -3.63
CA HIS A 109 -6.61 -5.87 -4.55
C HIS A 109 -5.58 -7.01 -4.47
N GLY A 110 -4.97 -7.38 -5.61
CA GLY A 110 -4.05 -8.52 -5.71
C GLY A 110 -2.91 -8.51 -4.67
N SER A 111 -2.42 -7.32 -4.27
CA SER A 111 -1.40 -7.22 -3.22
C SER A 111 -1.86 -7.67 -1.83
N ILE A 112 -3.15 -7.50 -1.52
CA ILE A 112 -3.74 -7.98 -0.26
C ILE A 112 -3.83 -9.50 -0.35
N ILE A 113 -4.36 -10.02 -1.46
CA ILE A 113 -4.47 -11.46 -1.71
C ILE A 113 -3.10 -12.14 -1.58
N ASP A 114 -2.04 -11.55 -2.17
CA ASP A 114 -0.68 -12.08 -2.07
C ASP A 114 -0.14 -12.01 -0.65
N GLY A 115 -0.36 -10.92 0.09
CA GLY A 115 0.01 -10.83 1.50
C GLY A 115 -0.69 -11.87 2.38
N VAL A 116 -1.98 -12.12 2.14
CA VAL A 116 -2.75 -13.19 2.80
C VAL A 116 -2.17 -14.56 2.46
N ARG A 117 -1.81 -14.81 1.21
CA ARG A 117 -1.21 -16.08 0.76
C ARG A 117 0.18 -16.34 1.34
N LEU A 118 0.93 -15.30 1.66
CA LEU A 118 2.24 -15.40 2.31
C LEU A 118 2.14 -15.68 3.82
N SER A 119 0.98 -15.45 4.44
CA SER A 119 0.74 -15.80 5.84
C SER A 119 0.49 -17.30 6.01
N THR A 120 0.73 -17.80 7.22
CA THR A 120 0.38 -19.17 7.66
C THR A 120 -1.00 -19.24 8.33
N ALA A 121 -1.72 -18.13 8.40
CA ALA A 121 -3.08 -18.06 8.94
C ALA A 121 -4.09 -18.82 8.07
N GLU A 122 -5.19 -19.25 8.69
CA GLU A 122 -6.36 -19.67 7.93
C GLU A 122 -6.93 -18.46 7.17
N ARG A 123 -7.70 -18.74 6.10
CA ARG A 123 -8.35 -17.68 5.32
C ARG A 123 -9.79 -18.05 4.99
N ALA A 124 -10.68 -17.07 5.11
CA ALA A 124 -12.05 -17.13 4.60
C ALA A 124 -12.26 -15.97 3.63
N ILE A 125 -12.94 -16.24 2.51
CA ILE A 125 -13.29 -15.22 1.52
C ILE A 125 -14.79 -14.99 1.60
N PHE A 126 -15.21 -13.74 1.64
CA PHE A 126 -16.63 -13.36 1.59
C PHE A 126 -16.95 -12.59 0.31
N LYS A 127 -18.22 -12.65 -0.12
CA LYS A 127 -18.71 -11.99 -1.32
C LYS A 127 -18.56 -10.47 -1.26
N HIS A 128 -18.31 -9.85 -2.41
CA HIS A 128 -17.98 -8.44 -2.48
C HIS A 128 -19.06 -7.55 -1.86
N CYS A 129 -18.68 -6.75 -0.85
CA CYS A 129 -19.59 -5.87 -0.11
C CYS A 129 -20.82 -6.57 0.52
N ASP A 130 -20.80 -7.89 0.70
CA ASP A 130 -21.90 -8.66 1.29
C ASP A 130 -21.66 -8.81 2.80
N THR A 131 -22.37 -8.00 3.59
CA THR A 131 -22.25 -8.03 5.06
C THR A 131 -22.86 -9.28 5.69
N ASP A 132 -23.81 -9.93 5.02
CA ASP A 132 -24.44 -11.15 5.53
C ASP A 132 -23.49 -12.34 5.36
N ASP A 133 -22.85 -12.48 4.19
CA ASP A 133 -21.80 -13.48 3.99
C ASP A 133 -20.58 -13.22 4.89
N LEU A 134 -20.20 -11.96 5.09
CA LEU A 134 -19.17 -11.61 6.08
C LEU A 134 -19.55 -12.06 7.50
N ALA A 135 -20.78 -11.81 7.95
CA ALA A 135 -21.26 -12.23 9.26
C ALA A 135 -21.25 -13.75 9.40
N LEU A 136 -21.65 -14.48 8.36
CA LEU A 136 -21.58 -15.95 8.34
C LEU A 136 -20.13 -16.45 8.50
N ARG A 137 -19.15 -15.84 7.81
CA ARG A 137 -17.73 -16.21 7.97
C ARG A 137 -17.20 -15.93 9.38
N LEU A 138 -17.66 -14.86 10.02
CA LEU A 138 -17.30 -14.53 11.40
C LEU A 138 -17.88 -15.56 12.38
N ASP A 139 -19.16 -15.92 12.23
CA ASP A 139 -19.81 -16.94 13.06
C ASP A 139 -19.13 -18.32 12.91
N GLU A 140 -18.75 -18.70 11.69
CA GLU A 140 -17.98 -19.92 11.40
C GLU A 140 -16.62 -19.91 12.11
N ALA A 141 -15.97 -18.74 12.17
CA ALA A 141 -14.67 -18.56 12.82
C ALA A 141 -14.75 -18.72 14.35
N GLU A 142 -15.78 -18.17 14.98
CA GLU A 142 -15.95 -18.24 16.45
C GLU A 142 -16.33 -19.65 16.94
N ARG A 143 -17.02 -20.44 16.10
CA ARG A 143 -17.44 -21.81 16.45
C ARG A 143 -16.29 -22.82 16.36
N LYS A 144 -15.23 -22.52 15.61
CA LYS A 144 -14.03 -23.35 15.61
C LYS A 144 -13.32 -23.18 16.96
N GLU A 145 -13.02 -24.29 17.63
CA GLU A 145 -12.18 -24.25 18.83
C GLU A 145 -10.86 -23.59 18.47
N SER A 146 -10.62 -22.42 19.06
CA SER A 146 -9.41 -21.68 18.84
C SER A 146 -8.23 -22.44 19.45
N THR A 147 -7.18 -22.67 18.67
CA THR A 147 -5.89 -23.13 19.21
C THR A 147 -5.17 -22.03 20.01
N TYR A 148 -5.73 -20.82 20.05
CA TYR A 148 -5.20 -19.67 20.76
C TYR A 148 -5.43 -19.85 22.27
N ARG A 149 -4.36 -20.19 23.00
CA ARG A 149 -4.38 -20.15 24.46
C ARG A 149 -4.40 -18.69 24.91
N ARG A 150 -5.46 -18.30 25.60
CA ARG A 150 -5.51 -17.04 26.37
C ARG A 150 -4.41 -16.99 27.42
#